data_AF-A0A421BDR7-F1
#
_entry.id   AF-A0A421BDR7-F1
#
_cell.length_a   1.000
_cell.length_b   1.000
_cell.length_c   1.000
_cell.angle_alpha   90.00
_cell.angle_beta   90.00
_cell.angle_gamma   90.00
#
_symmetry.space_group_name_H-M   'P 1'
#
loop_
_entity.id
_entity.type
_entity.pdbx_description
1 polymer ?
#
loop_
_entity_poly.entity_id
_entity_poly.type
_entity_poly.pdbx_seq_one_letter_code
_entity_poly.pdbx_strand_id
1 'polypeptide(L)'
;MIASRLGVDNLIFIDNGQLSKLIDLKDDTIRYFKKSTNQNLLNYILAKKVILVEGNAEFILMENFFQIVKKKKPEDMGVSIISVGGLSFERYLEFTRYLTHKKVAVLTDNDNDYENKIDSKYASYSNCQNIQIFSDQNNDNHTFEICLFNSNKNLFNSWNFAKTKNLQKFMLNNKAEFALRLLEKLENDEESREFKIPEYIRQVIEWITKN
;
A
#
# COMPACT_ATOMS: atom_id res chain seq x y z
N MET A 1 15.83 -11.67 15.48
CA MET A 1 14.99 -12.82 15.09
C MET A 1 15.16 -13.03 13.58
N ILE A 2 15.81 -14.11 13.15
CA ILE A 2 15.96 -14.44 11.72
C ILE A 2 14.83 -15.42 11.36
N ALA A 3 13.84 -14.90 10.66
CA ALA A 3 12.61 -15.58 10.27
C ALA A 3 12.74 -16.24 8.88
N SER A 4 13.74 -17.10 8.65
CA SER A 4 13.83 -17.82 7.37
C SER A 4 13.07 -19.16 7.46
N ARG A 5 12.02 -19.31 6.63
CA ARG A 5 11.20 -20.53 6.45
C ARG A 5 10.30 -20.97 7.62
N LEU A 6 9.87 -20.03 8.46
CA LEU A 6 8.97 -20.28 9.61
C LEU A 6 7.73 -21.13 9.25
N GLY A 7 7.44 -22.12 10.10
CA GLY A 7 6.09 -22.66 10.25
C GLY A 7 5.20 -21.58 10.86
N VAL A 8 4.64 -20.72 10.01
CA VAL A 8 3.77 -19.60 10.42
C VAL A 8 2.57 -20.07 11.26
N ASP A 9 2.20 -21.33 11.13
CA ASP A 9 1.22 -22.06 11.94
C ASP A 9 1.63 -22.26 13.41
N ASN A 10 2.88 -21.98 13.79
CA ASN A 10 3.40 -22.12 15.15
C ASN A 10 3.94 -20.80 15.74
N LEU A 11 3.51 -19.66 15.21
CA LEU A 11 3.97 -18.35 15.68
C LEU A 11 3.24 -17.87 16.94
N ILE A 12 4.04 -17.47 17.94
CA ILE A 12 3.60 -16.75 19.13
C ILE A 12 4.27 -15.38 19.09
N PHE A 13 3.45 -14.34 19.08
CA PHE A 13 3.90 -12.95 19.16
C PHE A 13 3.83 -12.45 20.59
N ILE A 14 4.91 -11.80 21.04
CA ILE A 14 4.99 -11.15 22.33
C ILE A 14 5.35 -9.69 22.07
N ASP A 15 4.43 -8.77 22.34
CA ASP A 15 4.65 -7.32 22.27
C ASP A 15 4.11 -6.65 23.53
N ASN A 16 4.92 -5.83 24.20
CA ASN A 16 4.56 -5.14 25.45
C ASN A 16 3.87 -6.03 26.51
N GLY A 17 4.28 -7.30 26.62
CA GLY A 17 3.70 -8.27 27.57
C GLY A 17 2.36 -8.88 27.13
N GLN A 18 1.83 -8.51 25.95
CA GLN A 18 0.68 -9.17 25.34
C GLN A 18 1.13 -10.33 24.46
N LEU A 19 0.43 -11.46 24.59
CA LEU A 19 0.68 -12.67 23.82
C LEU A 19 -0.42 -12.85 22.77
N SER A 20 -0.04 -12.80 21.50
CA SER A 20 -0.93 -13.12 20.37
C SER A 20 -0.46 -14.42 19.73
N LYS A 21 -1.29 -15.46 19.79
CA LYS A 21 -1.04 -16.72 19.08
C LYS A 21 -1.82 -16.71 17.77
N LEU A 22 -1.16 -17.09 16.69
CA LEU A 22 -1.86 -17.38 15.44
C LEU A 22 -2.52 -18.74 15.57
N ILE A 23 -3.84 -18.77 15.56
CA ILE A 23 -4.64 -19.98 15.66
C ILE A 23 -5.61 -19.93 14.47
N ASP A 24 -5.69 -21.00 13.69
CA ASP A 24 -6.60 -21.14 12.54
C ASP A 24 -6.31 -20.22 11.33
N LEU A 25 -5.04 -20.05 10.96
CA LEU A 25 -4.72 -19.53 9.62
C LEU A 25 -5.17 -20.51 8.53
N LYS A 26 -5.68 -19.99 7.41
CA LYS A 26 -5.99 -20.79 6.22
C LYS A 26 -4.73 -21.46 5.67
N ASP A 27 -4.89 -22.71 5.22
CA ASP A 27 -3.81 -23.53 4.67
C ASP A 27 -3.11 -22.88 3.47
N ASP A 28 -3.86 -22.14 2.64
CA ASP A 28 -3.31 -21.44 1.49
C ASP A 28 -2.45 -20.24 1.91
N THR A 29 -2.84 -19.48 2.93
CA THR A 29 -2.03 -18.43 3.57
C THR A 29 -0.74 -19.00 4.14
N ILE A 30 -0.82 -20.11 4.89
CA ILE A 30 0.36 -20.82 5.41
C ILE A 30 1.29 -21.23 4.25
N ARG A 31 0.72 -21.83 3.20
CA ARG A 31 1.48 -22.28 2.02
C ARG A 31 2.15 -21.13 1.26
N TYR A 32 1.52 -19.97 1.20
CA TYR A 32 2.09 -18.79 0.56
C TYR A 32 3.33 -18.27 1.30
N PHE A 33 3.25 -18.09 2.62
CA PHE A 33 4.39 -17.62 3.40
C PHE A 33 5.49 -18.69 3.57
N LYS A 34 5.18 -19.99 3.40
CA LYS A 34 6.21 -21.05 3.28
C LYS A 34 7.01 -20.95 1.97
N LYS A 35 6.42 -20.43 0.89
CA LYS A 35 7.07 -20.30 -0.43
C LYS A 35 7.84 -18.98 -0.59
N SER A 36 7.56 -17.98 0.23
CA SER A 36 8.14 -16.64 0.10
C SER A 36 9.49 -16.51 0.81
N THR A 37 10.38 -15.70 0.26
CA THR A 37 11.57 -15.21 0.97
C THR A 37 11.09 -14.20 2.03
N ASN A 38 10.96 -14.65 3.28
CA ASN A 38 10.13 -14.05 4.34
C ASN A 38 10.55 -12.67 4.90
N GLN A 39 11.21 -11.81 4.11
CA GLN A 39 11.55 -10.45 4.52
C GLN A 39 10.30 -9.57 4.68
N ASN A 40 9.36 -9.63 3.73
CA ASN A 40 8.11 -8.85 3.83
C ASN A 40 7.25 -9.28 5.03
N LEU A 41 7.13 -10.59 5.27
CA LEU A 41 6.41 -11.09 6.45
C LEU A 41 7.09 -10.66 7.76
N LEU A 42 8.43 -10.72 7.83
CA LEU A 42 9.17 -10.27 9.00
C LEU A 42 8.97 -8.77 9.25
N ASN A 43 9.16 -7.94 8.20
CA ASN A 43 8.94 -6.50 8.28
C ASN A 43 7.50 -6.20 8.72
N TYR A 44 6.55 -6.91 8.13
CA TYR A 44 5.13 -6.80 8.46
C TYR A 44 4.86 -7.12 9.93
N ILE A 45 5.41 -8.22 10.45
CA ILE A 45 5.28 -8.65 11.85
C ILE A 45 5.84 -7.59 12.80
N LEU A 46 7.03 -7.07 12.52
CA LEU A 46 7.76 -6.16 13.41
C LEU A 46 7.19 -4.73 13.42
N ALA A 47 6.59 -4.28 12.32
CA ALA A 47 6.06 -2.94 12.19
C ALA A 47 4.77 -2.73 13.00
N LYS A 48 4.64 -1.60 13.72
CA LYS A 48 3.38 -1.28 14.43
C LYS A 48 2.30 -0.72 13.51
N LYS A 49 2.72 0.04 12.49
CA LYS A 49 1.85 0.63 11.48
C LYS A 49 2.34 0.22 10.10
N VAL A 50 1.46 -0.29 9.25
CA VAL A 50 1.82 -0.77 7.91
C VAL A 50 0.90 -0.19 6.85
N ILE A 51 1.48 0.31 5.75
CA ILE A 51 0.76 0.54 4.49
C ILE A 51 1.13 -0.59 3.54
N LEU A 52 0.16 -1.42 3.20
CA LEU A 52 0.30 -2.43 2.15
C LEU A 52 -0.08 -1.79 0.82
N VAL A 53 0.81 -1.90 -0.17
CA VAL A 53 0.58 -1.40 -1.53
C VAL A 53 0.72 -2.52 -2.54
N GLU A 54 0.04 -2.41 -3.68
CA GLU A 54 -0.09 -3.50 -4.64
C GLU A 54 1.21 -3.85 -5.37
N GLY A 55 1.89 -2.84 -5.90
CA GLY A 55 3.05 -3.02 -6.76
C GLY A 55 4.20 -2.07 -6.43
N ASN A 56 5.16 -2.03 -7.37
CA ASN A 56 6.37 -1.23 -7.23
C ASN A 56 6.10 0.27 -7.44
N ALA A 57 5.12 0.63 -8.27
CA ALA A 57 4.83 2.03 -8.58
C ALA A 57 4.35 2.78 -7.34
N GLU A 58 3.40 2.19 -6.62
CA GLU A 58 2.90 2.68 -5.35
C GLU A 58 4.02 2.70 -4.31
N PHE A 59 4.83 1.65 -4.23
CA PHE A 59 5.94 1.57 -3.28
C PHE A 59 6.95 2.70 -3.46
N ILE A 60 7.38 2.96 -4.70
CA ILE A 60 8.33 4.03 -5.05
C ILE A 60 7.79 5.40 -4.66
N LEU A 61 6.51 5.69 -4.94
CA LEU A 61 5.93 7.02 -4.74
C LEU A 61 5.37 7.27 -3.34
N MET A 62 4.97 6.21 -2.62
CA MET A 62 4.29 6.35 -1.33
C MET A 62 5.17 7.04 -0.28
N GLU A 63 6.49 6.80 -0.27
CA GLU A 63 7.40 7.48 0.63
C GLU A 63 7.41 9.00 0.40
N ASN A 64 7.49 9.43 -0.86
CA ASN A 64 7.47 10.84 -1.24
C ASN A 64 6.10 11.48 -0.93
N PHE A 65 5.00 10.81 -1.29
CA PHE A 65 3.65 11.29 -0.96
C PHE A 65 3.44 11.43 0.54
N PHE A 66 3.94 10.48 1.35
CA PHE A 66 3.90 10.57 2.80
C PHE A 66 4.64 11.80 3.30
N GLN A 67 5.85 12.07 2.79
CA GLN A 67 6.62 13.26 3.15
C GLN A 67 5.94 14.56 2.72
N ILE A 68 5.32 14.60 1.53
CA ILE A 68 4.55 15.78 1.09
C ILE A 68 3.39 16.07 2.05
N VAL A 69 2.64 15.04 2.47
CA VAL A 69 1.45 15.16 3.32
C VAL A 69 1.80 15.41 4.79
N LYS A 70 2.82 14.74 5.35
CA LYS A 70 3.15 14.77 6.78
C LYS A 70 4.38 15.57 7.14
N LYS A 71 5.17 16.01 6.15
CA LYS A 71 6.47 16.69 6.34
C LYS A 71 7.45 15.88 7.20
N LYS A 72 7.30 14.56 7.21
CA LYS A 72 8.12 13.58 7.94
C LYS A 72 8.23 12.31 7.12
N LYS A 73 9.27 11.51 7.36
CA LYS A 73 9.36 10.19 6.72
C LYS A 73 8.39 9.21 7.39
N PRO A 74 7.92 8.17 6.67
CA PRO A 74 7.12 7.09 7.26
C PRO A 74 7.79 6.47 8.50
N GLU A 75 9.09 6.20 8.41
CA GLU A 75 9.90 5.58 9.48
C GLU A 75 9.90 6.39 10.79
N ASP A 76 9.98 7.73 10.70
CA ASP A 76 9.93 8.64 11.84
C ASP A 76 8.57 8.60 12.58
N MET A 77 7.54 8.11 11.89
CA MET A 77 6.19 7.94 12.43
C MET A 77 5.87 6.46 12.74
N GLY A 78 6.87 5.58 12.66
CA GLY A 78 6.71 4.14 12.91
C GLY A 78 5.86 3.43 11.86
N VAL A 79 5.77 3.98 10.64
CA VAL A 79 5.01 3.44 9.51
C VAL A 79 5.97 2.73 8.55
N SER A 80 5.68 1.47 8.23
CA SER A 80 6.37 0.71 7.19
C SER A 80 5.50 0.59 5.94
N ILE A 81 6.09 0.77 4.76
CA ILE A 81 5.42 0.56 3.48
C ILE A 81 5.90 -0.79 2.93
N ILE A 82 4.97 -1.64 2.51
CA ILE A 82 5.29 -2.99 1.99
C ILE A 82 4.54 -3.20 0.69
N SER A 83 5.29 -3.45 -0.39
CA SER A 83 4.72 -3.94 -1.64
C SER A 83 4.44 -5.43 -1.54
N VAL A 84 3.21 -5.85 -1.83
CA VAL A 84 2.80 -7.26 -1.72
C VAL A 84 2.93 -8.04 -3.03
N GLY A 85 3.32 -7.38 -4.12
CA GLY A 85 3.57 -8.01 -5.42
C GLY A 85 2.30 -8.58 -6.06
N GLY A 86 1.19 -7.84 -6.01
CA GLY A 86 -0.14 -8.22 -6.49
C GLY A 86 -1.16 -8.47 -5.36
N LEU A 87 -2.30 -9.08 -5.69
CA LEU A 87 -3.50 -9.15 -4.84
C LEU A 87 -3.43 -10.15 -3.65
N SER A 88 -2.32 -10.18 -2.90
CA SER A 88 -2.14 -11.05 -1.72
C SER A 88 -2.43 -10.36 -0.38
N PHE A 89 -3.12 -9.22 -0.39
CA PHE A 89 -3.44 -8.46 0.82
C PHE A 89 -4.16 -9.27 1.89
N GLU A 90 -5.17 -10.05 1.51
CA GLU A 90 -5.96 -10.88 2.43
C GLU A 90 -5.09 -11.79 3.28
N ARG A 91 -3.98 -12.28 2.72
CA ARG A 91 -3.02 -13.12 3.45
C ARG A 91 -2.34 -12.37 4.58
N TYR A 92 -2.02 -11.09 4.41
CA TYR A 92 -1.48 -10.24 5.48
C TYR A 92 -2.56 -9.80 6.47
N LEU A 93 -3.76 -9.48 5.95
CA LEU A 93 -4.90 -9.07 6.78
C LEU A 93 -5.35 -10.18 7.73
N GLU A 94 -5.24 -11.44 7.31
CA GLU A 94 -5.51 -12.60 8.15
C GLU A 94 -4.61 -12.62 9.41
N PHE A 95 -3.32 -12.32 9.29
CA PHE A 95 -2.45 -12.14 10.46
C PHE A 95 -2.86 -10.94 11.30
N THR A 96 -3.28 -9.84 10.67
CA THR A 96 -3.65 -8.61 11.38
C THR A 96 -4.78 -8.84 12.38
N ARG A 97 -5.73 -9.73 12.05
CA ARG A 97 -6.86 -10.05 12.93
C ARG A 97 -6.43 -10.54 14.31
N TYR A 98 -5.28 -11.20 14.41
CA TYR A 98 -4.71 -11.68 15.67
C TYR A 98 -3.74 -10.67 16.31
N LEU A 99 -3.31 -9.66 15.56
CA LEU A 99 -2.35 -8.64 15.96
C LEU A 99 -3.06 -7.29 16.18
N THR A 100 -3.93 -7.24 17.20
CA THR A 100 -4.80 -6.07 17.47
C THR A 100 -4.04 -4.78 17.78
N HIS A 101 -2.79 -4.86 18.24
CA HIS A 101 -1.90 -3.72 18.46
C HIS A 101 -1.34 -3.12 17.17
N LYS A 102 -1.48 -3.81 16.03
CA LYS A 102 -0.96 -3.40 14.72
C LYS A 102 -2.04 -2.71 13.92
N LYS A 103 -1.71 -1.55 13.33
CA LYS A 103 -2.58 -0.80 12.43
C LYS A 103 -2.16 -1.00 10.98
N VAL A 104 -3.08 -1.40 10.11
CA VAL A 104 -2.76 -1.78 8.72
C VAL A 104 -3.71 -1.06 7.76
N ALA A 105 -3.14 -0.31 6.83
CA ALA A 105 -3.87 0.27 5.71
C ALA A 105 -3.54 -0.50 4.43
N VAL A 106 -4.53 -0.72 3.58
CA VAL A 106 -4.35 -1.27 2.23
C VAL A 106 -4.64 -0.17 1.22
N LEU A 107 -3.70 0.05 0.29
CA LEU A 107 -3.91 0.84 -0.91
C LEU A 107 -3.96 -0.12 -2.11
N THR A 108 -5.08 -0.16 -2.83
CA THR A 108 -5.26 -1.07 -3.97
C THR A 108 -6.15 -0.44 -5.04
N ASP A 109 -6.03 -0.95 -6.25
CA ASP A 109 -6.80 -0.54 -7.42
C ASP A 109 -8.23 -1.12 -7.36
N ASN A 110 -9.21 -0.39 -7.91
CA ASN A 110 -10.59 -0.89 -7.98
C ASN A 110 -10.83 -1.73 -9.25
N ASP A 111 -9.90 -1.75 -10.21
CA ASP A 111 -10.00 -2.51 -11.48
C ASP A 111 -11.36 -2.35 -12.19
N ASN A 112 -11.91 -1.12 -12.19
CA ASN A 112 -13.22 -0.76 -12.76
C ASN A 112 -14.43 -1.34 -12.03
N ASP A 113 -14.25 -1.96 -10.87
CA ASP A 113 -15.29 -2.67 -10.12
C ASP A 113 -15.09 -2.53 -8.61
N TYR A 114 -15.28 -1.32 -8.09
CA TYR A 114 -15.14 -1.03 -6.66
C TYR A 114 -16.01 -1.95 -5.77
N GLU A 115 -17.25 -2.20 -6.15
CA GLU A 115 -18.19 -3.01 -5.37
C GLU A 115 -17.68 -4.44 -5.15
N ASN A 116 -17.18 -5.11 -6.19
CA ASN A 116 -16.69 -6.48 -6.03
C ASN A 116 -15.24 -6.52 -5.54
N LYS A 117 -14.36 -5.65 -6.06
CA LYS A 117 -12.91 -5.68 -5.79
C LYS A 117 -12.56 -5.11 -4.43
N ILE A 118 -13.37 -4.20 -3.90
CA ILE A 118 -13.13 -3.53 -2.62
C ILE A 118 -14.17 -3.95 -1.59
N ASP A 119 -15.44 -3.60 -1.79
CA ASP A 119 -16.47 -3.78 -0.75
C ASP A 119 -16.70 -5.26 -0.45
N SER A 120 -17.00 -6.06 -1.48
CA SER A 120 -17.29 -7.49 -1.33
C SER A 120 -16.06 -8.29 -0.92
N LYS A 121 -14.90 -8.03 -1.55
CA LYS A 121 -13.64 -8.74 -1.28
C LYS A 121 -13.16 -8.54 0.16
N TYR A 122 -13.25 -7.32 0.69
CA TYR A 122 -12.74 -7.00 2.02
C TYR A 122 -13.83 -6.84 3.09
N ALA A 123 -15.08 -7.20 2.80
CA ALA A 123 -16.21 -7.11 3.71
C ALA A 123 -15.93 -7.72 5.10
N SER A 124 -15.18 -8.82 5.15
CA SER A 124 -14.82 -9.51 6.40
C SER A 124 -13.93 -8.69 7.35
N TYR A 125 -13.31 -7.62 6.87
CA TYR A 125 -12.44 -6.72 7.63
C TYR A 125 -13.09 -5.38 7.97
N SER A 126 -14.33 -5.12 7.51
CA SER A 126 -15.05 -3.84 7.71
C SER A 126 -15.22 -3.44 9.17
N ASN A 127 -15.33 -4.42 10.07
CA ASN A 127 -15.48 -4.18 11.51
C ASN A 127 -14.14 -4.11 12.28
N CYS A 128 -13.00 -4.30 11.61
CA CYS A 128 -11.69 -4.26 12.24
C CYS A 128 -11.20 -2.82 12.36
N GLN A 129 -11.20 -2.24 13.57
CA GLN A 129 -10.75 -0.85 13.80
C GLN A 129 -9.28 -0.60 13.40
N ASN A 130 -8.47 -1.65 13.38
CA ASN A 130 -7.06 -1.61 13.08
C ASN A 130 -6.72 -1.96 11.62
N ILE A 131 -7.73 -2.20 10.77
CA ILE A 131 -7.57 -2.48 9.33
C ILE A 131 -8.45 -1.51 8.55
N GLN A 132 -7.89 -0.86 7.53
CA GLN A 132 -8.68 -0.02 6.62
C GLN A 132 -8.21 -0.21 5.18
N ILE A 133 -9.16 -0.35 4.26
CA ILE A 133 -8.91 -0.50 2.84
C ILE A 133 -9.24 0.82 2.16
N PHE A 134 -8.36 1.24 1.25
CA PHE A 134 -8.48 2.47 0.49
C PHE A 134 -8.30 2.18 -0.99
N SER A 135 -9.25 2.66 -1.77
CA SER A 135 -9.24 2.69 -3.22
C SER A 135 -10.04 3.90 -3.69
N ASP A 136 -9.87 4.33 -4.94
CA ASP A 136 -10.70 5.38 -5.51
C ASP A 136 -12.12 4.84 -5.73
N GLN A 137 -13.15 5.56 -5.31
CA GLN A 137 -14.54 5.11 -5.43
C GLN A 137 -15.09 5.23 -6.86
N ASN A 138 -14.42 6.00 -7.72
CA ASN A 138 -14.80 6.12 -9.12
C ASN A 138 -14.16 5.00 -9.95
N ASN A 139 -14.99 4.15 -10.57
CA ASN A 139 -14.53 3.09 -11.46
C ASN A 139 -13.80 3.59 -12.73
N ASP A 140 -13.89 4.87 -13.07
CA ASP A 140 -13.06 5.46 -14.13
C ASP A 140 -11.59 5.64 -13.67
N ASN A 141 -11.37 5.84 -12.37
CA ASN A 141 -10.07 5.93 -11.72
C ASN A 141 -9.60 4.53 -11.25
N HIS A 142 -9.49 3.61 -12.19
CA HIS A 142 -9.40 2.18 -11.88
C HIS A 142 -8.03 1.67 -11.52
N THR A 143 -6.97 2.39 -11.88
CA THR A 143 -5.60 2.05 -11.47
C THR A 143 -4.88 3.26 -10.91
N PHE A 144 -3.89 3.01 -10.06
CA PHE A 144 -3.03 4.02 -9.46
C PHE A 144 -2.48 5.04 -10.48
N GLU A 145 -2.02 4.57 -11.64
CA GLU A 145 -1.52 5.45 -12.71
C GLU A 145 -2.61 6.38 -13.24
N ILE A 146 -3.81 5.85 -13.45
CA ILE A 146 -4.94 6.62 -13.99
C ILE A 146 -5.41 7.65 -12.97
N CYS A 147 -5.46 7.30 -11.69
CA CYS A 147 -5.77 8.23 -10.61
C CYS A 147 -4.81 9.44 -10.62
N LEU A 148 -3.50 9.17 -10.75
CA LEU A 148 -2.48 10.21 -10.81
C LEU A 148 -2.61 11.05 -12.08
N PHE A 149 -2.80 10.40 -13.24
CA PHE A 149 -2.99 11.07 -14.52
C PHE A 149 -4.18 12.01 -14.52
N ASN A 150 -5.35 11.53 -14.08
CA ASN A 150 -6.59 12.32 -14.06
C ASN A 150 -6.48 13.52 -13.12
N SER A 151 -5.80 13.36 -11.99
CA SER A 151 -5.59 14.44 -11.01
C SER A 151 -4.60 15.52 -11.50
N ASN A 152 -3.70 15.18 -12.43
CA ASN A 152 -2.54 16.00 -12.80
C ASN A 152 -2.33 16.17 -14.31
N LYS A 153 -3.36 15.95 -15.12
CA LYS A 153 -3.26 15.92 -16.60
C LYS A 153 -2.56 17.13 -17.19
N ASN A 154 -2.87 18.33 -16.68
CA ASN A 154 -2.26 19.58 -17.17
C ASN A 154 -0.77 19.67 -16.83
N LEU A 155 -0.35 19.23 -15.64
CA LEU A 155 1.05 19.19 -15.23
C LEU A 155 1.84 18.20 -16.07
N PHE A 156 1.29 17.01 -16.28
CA PHE A 156 1.95 16.02 -17.11
C PHE A 156 2.17 16.49 -18.56
N ASN A 157 1.22 17.25 -19.10
CA ASN A 157 1.36 17.87 -20.41
C ASN A 157 2.42 18.97 -20.42
N SER A 158 2.46 19.85 -19.39
CA SER A 158 3.44 20.94 -19.32
C SER A 158 4.87 20.42 -19.12
N TRP A 159 5.04 19.33 -18.36
CA TRP A 159 6.34 18.70 -18.16
C TRP A 159 6.86 17.93 -19.37
N ASN A 160 6.03 17.74 -20.40
CA ASN A 160 6.32 16.85 -21.53
C ASN A 160 6.83 15.48 -21.03
N PHE A 161 6.12 14.91 -20.06
CA PHE A 161 6.59 13.84 -19.18
C PHE A 161 7.13 12.60 -19.92
N ALA A 162 6.57 12.29 -21.10
CA ALA A 162 7.11 11.28 -21.98
C ALA A 162 6.91 11.68 -23.44
N LYS A 163 7.88 11.32 -24.30
CA LYS A 163 7.80 11.48 -25.76
C LYS A 163 6.84 10.46 -26.38
N THR A 164 5.54 10.60 -26.11
CA THR A 164 4.48 9.71 -26.61
C THR A 164 3.23 10.51 -26.95
N LYS A 165 2.45 10.01 -27.91
CA LYS A 165 1.12 10.56 -28.23
C LYS A 165 0.05 10.17 -27.21
N ASN A 166 0.29 9.10 -26.44
CA ASN A 166 -0.65 8.63 -25.43
C ASN A 166 0.11 8.34 -24.12
N LEU A 167 0.10 9.34 -23.24
CA LEU A 167 0.80 9.27 -21.95
C LEU A 167 0.19 8.23 -21.01
N GLN A 168 -1.14 8.16 -20.93
CA GLN A 168 -1.83 7.20 -20.08
C GLN A 168 -1.45 5.75 -20.44
N LYS A 169 -1.40 5.41 -21.74
CA LYS A 169 -0.95 4.09 -22.20
C LYS A 169 0.52 3.82 -21.85
N PHE A 170 1.38 4.84 -21.93
CA PHE A 170 2.77 4.70 -21.49
C PHE A 170 2.84 4.37 -20.00
N MET A 171 2.08 5.08 -19.16
CA MET A 171 2.08 4.89 -17.71
C MET A 171 1.64 3.47 -17.33
N LEU A 172 0.54 2.98 -17.91
CA LEU A 172 0.02 1.64 -17.68
C LEU A 172 1.00 0.52 -18.07
N ASN A 173 1.73 0.70 -19.18
CA ASN A 173 2.69 -0.29 -19.68
C ASN A 173 4.05 -0.24 -18.98
N ASN A 174 4.37 0.87 -18.31
CA ASN A 174 5.69 1.13 -17.73
C ASN A 174 5.57 1.62 -16.29
N LYS A 175 4.74 0.96 -15.49
CA LYS A 175 4.33 1.41 -14.14
C LYS A 175 5.49 1.86 -13.25
N ALA A 176 6.52 1.01 -13.12
CA ALA A 176 7.69 1.31 -12.29
C ALA A 176 8.54 2.46 -12.85
N GLU A 177 8.75 2.50 -14.17
CA GLU A 177 9.49 3.58 -14.85
C GLU A 177 8.74 4.92 -14.74
N PHE A 178 7.41 4.90 -14.91
CA PHE A 178 6.56 6.05 -14.67
C PHE A 178 6.72 6.57 -13.24
N ALA A 179 6.65 5.67 -12.25
CA ALA A 179 6.76 6.04 -10.85
C ALA A 179 8.13 6.66 -10.52
N LEU A 180 9.22 6.10 -11.06
CA LEU A 180 10.56 6.65 -10.85
C LEU A 180 10.71 8.04 -11.46
N ARG A 181 10.28 8.25 -12.72
CA ARG A 181 10.31 9.57 -13.36
C ARG A 181 9.47 10.60 -12.62
N LEU A 182 8.32 10.18 -12.09
CA LEU A 182 7.47 11.06 -11.30
C LEU A 182 8.17 11.42 -9.98
N LEU A 183 8.80 10.45 -9.32
CA LEU A 183 9.57 10.72 -8.11
C LEU A 183 10.69 11.75 -8.36
N GLU A 184 11.50 11.57 -9.41
CA GLU A 184 12.56 12.50 -9.81
C GLU A 184 12.01 13.91 -10.09
N LYS A 185 10.81 14.01 -10.67
CA LYS A 185 10.11 15.28 -10.87
C LYS A 185 9.68 15.93 -9.55
N LEU A 186 9.14 15.14 -8.64
CA LEU A 186 8.66 15.62 -7.34
C LEU A 186 9.78 15.95 -6.34
N GLU A 187 11.04 15.63 -6.66
CA GLU A 187 12.21 16.14 -5.93
C GLU A 187 12.41 17.65 -6.15
N ASN A 188 11.84 18.22 -7.22
CA ASN A 188 11.80 19.67 -7.40
C ASN A 188 10.68 20.31 -6.57
N ASP A 189 11.05 21.24 -5.69
CA ASP A 189 10.12 21.90 -4.76
C ASP A 189 8.96 22.66 -5.44
N GLU A 190 9.15 23.22 -6.63
CA GLU A 190 8.10 23.94 -7.35
C GLU A 190 7.09 22.96 -7.95
N GLU A 191 7.58 21.94 -8.67
CA GLU A 191 6.75 20.90 -9.28
C GLU A 191 5.96 20.11 -8.21
N SER A 192 6.59 19.84 -7.06
CA SER A 192 5.98 19.16 -5.91
C SER A 192 4.80 19.93 -5.30
N ARG A 193 4.87 21.27 -5.27
CA ARG A 193 3.79 22.11 -4.71
C ARG A 193 2.55 22.15 -5.59
N GLU A 194 2.72 22.06 -6.90
CA GLU A 194 1.61 22.04 -7.85
C GLU A 194 0.95 20.66 -7.96
N PHE A 195 1.71 19.60 -7.66
CA PHE A 195 1.24 18.23 -7.79
C PHE A 195 0.10 17.88 -6.82
N LYS A 196 -0.97 17.31 -7.38
CA LYS A 196 -2.15 16.87 -6.64
C LYS A 196 -2.09 15.37 -6.39
N ILE A 197 -1.73 15.00 -5.16
CA ILE A 197 -1.87 13.62 -4.68
C ILE A 197 -3.37 13.26 -4.62
N PRO A 198 -3.81 12.16 -5.25
CA PRO A 198 -5.19 11.66 -5.18
C PRO A 198 -5.69 11.48 -3.75
N GLU A 199 -6.98 11.71 -3.55
CA GLU A 199 -7.57 11.81 -2.22
C GLU A 199 -7.48 10.50 -1.42
N TYR A 200 -7.76 9.35 -2.03
CA TYR A 200 -7.67 8.05 -1.35
C TYR A 200 -6.25 7.76 -0.82
N ILE A 201 -5.21 8.23 -1.51
CA ILE A 201 -3.81 8.13 -1.05
C ILE A 201 -3.55 9.04 0.15
N ARG A 202 -4.07 10.28 0.13
CA ARG A 202 -3.97 11.18 1.30
C ARG A 202 -4.66 10.58 2.51
N GLN A 203 -5.86 10.03 2.33
CA GLN A 203 -6.64 9.40 3.38
C GLN A 203 -5.90 8.22 4.04
N VAL A 204 -5.18 7.41 3.26
CA VAL A 204 -4.32 6.33 3.79
C VAL A 204 -3.29 6.88 4.75
N ILE A 205 -2.55 7.90 4.31
CA ILE A 205 -1.47 8.54 5.08
C ILE A 205 -2.04 9.21 6.35
N GLU A 206 -3.19 9.85 6.24
CA GLU A 206 -3.86 10.47 7.38
C GLU A 206 -4.37 9.44 8.38
N TRP A 207 -5.06 8.40 7.92
CA TRP A 207 -5.62 7.38 8.78
C TRP A 207 -4.53 6.60 9.52
N ILE A 208 -3.47 6.17 8.82
CA ILE A 208 -2.41 5.35 9.43
C ILE A 208 -1.64 6.13 10.52
N THR A 209 -1.54 7.46 10.38
CA THR A 209 -0.83 8.32 11.34
C THR A 209 -1.67 8.74 12.53
N LYS A 210 -3.01 8.65 12.47
CA LYS A 210 -3.87 8.85 13.65
C LYS A 210 -3.49 7.87 14.76
N ASN A 211 -3.32 8.40 15.97
CA ASN A 211 -3.07 7.63 17.18
C ASN A 211 -4.32 6.84 17.60
#